data_AF-A0A140B439-F1
#
_entry.id   AF-A0A140B439-F1
#
_cell.length_a   1.000
_cell.length_b   1.000
_cell.length_c   1.000
_cell.angle_alpha   90.00
_cell.angle_beta   90.00
_cell.angle_gamma   90.00
#
_symmetry.space_group_name_H-M   'P 1'
#
loop_
_entity.id
_entity.type
_entity.pdbx_description
1 polymer ?
#
loop_
_entity_poly.entity_id
_entity_poly.type
_entity_poly.pdbx_seq_one_letter_code
_entity_poly.pdbx_strand_id
1 'polypeptide(L)'
;MTPYLVSIIIRVNIIFIGGLLMKNKIIYGIAGSGKTENYFNSKIENWEEKIIAISFNNMEIEGFKTFHLGNPNLVLDEIFLYDKVLLLGELKANPYWDNAGIKNVITYLIENISNFESKLLLAIDDFSHYNLSEKYNNKSLMLNLLELENVYTFFVLQDLKQIKKIYKDDYKEIIELSNVICTKDYQDYSGELRVRFPKSLHRDLKETADKEGISLNQYIVYLLTKTLEKENREEKFIKERNIQEIYEDKG
;
A
#
# COMPACT_ATOMS: atom_id res chain seq x y z
N MET A 1 -7.85 -18.27 -43.90
CA MET A 1 -6.77 -18.98 -43.19
C MET A 1 -6.24 -18.02 -42.14
N THR A 2 -6.68 -18.22 -40.91
CA THR A 2 -6.46 -17.34 -39.75
C THR A 2 -5.01 -17.36 -39.28
N PRO A 3 -4.32 -16.22 -39.09
CA PRO A 3 -3.16 -16.17 -38.22
C PRO A 3 -3.63 -15.92 -36.78
N TYR A 4 -3.09 -16.74 -35.89
CA TYR A 4 -3.34 -16.80 -34.48
C TYR A 4 -3.14 -15.43 -33.80
N LEU A 5 -4.20 -14.91 -33.17
CA LEU A 5 -4.08 -13.91 -32.12
C LEU A 5 -3.43 -14.61 -30.90
N VAL A 6 -2.11 -14.47 -30.79
CA VAL A 6 -1.43 -14.70 -29.52
C VAL A 6 -1.92 -13.60 -28.59
N SER A 7 -2.85 -13.99 -27.73
CA SER A 7 -3.24 -13.23 -26.55
C SER A 7 -2.00 -13.05 -25.68
N ILE A 8 -1.30 -11.93 -25.84
CA ILE A 8 -0.32 -11.47 -24.87
C ILE A 8 -1.14 -10.94 -23.69
N ILE A 9 -1.57 -11.87 -22.84
CA ILE A 9 -1.93 -11.55 -21.46
C ILE A 9 -0.64 -11.04 -20.83
N ILE A 10 -0.46 -9.73 -20.76
CA ILE A 10 0.52 -9.13 -19.87
C ILE A 10 -0.02 -9.39 -18.46
N ARG A 11 0.21 -10.61 -17.96
CA ARG A 11 0.42 -10.82 -16.54
C ARG A 11 1.62 -9.94 -16.24
N VAL A 12 1.39 -8.78 -15.65
CA VAL A 12 2.39 -8.19 -14.77
C VAL A 12 2.50 -9.17 -13.62
N ASN A 13 3.26 -10.25 -13.87
CA ASN A 13 3.86 -11.04 -12.82
C ASN A 13 4.59 -10.00 -12.00
N ILE A 14 4.12 -9.81 -10.77
CA ILE A 14 4.92 -9.29 -9.68
C ILE A 14 6.21 -10.09 -9.73
N ILE A 15 7.23 -9.50 -10.37
CA ILE A 15 8.56 -10.08 -10.42
C ILE A 15 8.99 -10.06 -8.96
N PHE A 16 9.00 -11.26 -8.39
CA PHE A 16 9.89 -11.65 -7.30
C PHE A 16 11.27 -11.07 -7.62
N ILE A 17 11.54 -9.87 -7.12
CA ILE A 17 12.91 -9.45 -6.84
C ILE A 17 13.33 -10.40 -5.71
N GLY A 18 14.38 -11.19 -5.96
CA GLY A 18 14.71 -12.41 -5.23
C GLY A 18 14.39 -12.37 -3.74
N GLY A 19 13.54 -13.29 -3.29
CA GLY A 19 13.45 -13.72 -1.89
C GLY A 19 12.96 -12.73 -0.83
N LEU A 20 12.82 -11.44 -1.10
CA LEU A 20 12.23 -10.50 -0.14
C LEU A 20 10.73 -10.36 -0.39
N LEU A 21 9.92 -11.01 0.43
CA LEU A 21 8.54 -10.55 0.63
C LEU A 21 8.62 -9.06 0.98
N MET A 22 8.10 -8.16 0.13
CA MET A 22 8.01 -6.75 0.49
C MET A 22 7.27 -6.65 1.84
N LYS A 23 8.01 -6.19 2.86
CA LYS A 23 7.60 -6.22 4.27
C LYS A 23 6.37 -5.37 4.55
N ASN A 24 6.22 -4.28 3.80
CA ASN A 24 5.14 -3.32 3.94
C ASN A 24 4.08 -3.57 2.87
N LYS A 25 2.82 -3.63 3.29
CA LYS A 25 1.68 -3.83 2.40
C LYS A 25 0.60 -2.80 2.69
N ILE A 26 0.03 -2.27 1.62
CA ILE A 26 -1.11 -1.36 1.66
C ILE A 26 -2.23 -1.97 0.82
N ILE A 27 -3.31 -2.39 1.47
CA ILE A 27 -4.49 -2.94 0.81
C ILE A 27 -5.57 -1.86 0.74
N TYR A 28 -6.06 -1.56 -0.46
CA TYR A 28 -7.12 -0.56 -0.63
C TYR A 28 -8.28 -1.04 -1.51
N GLY A 29 -9.47 -0.47 -1.28
CA GLY A 29 -10.67 -0.82 -2.04
C GLY A 29 -11.95 -0.26 -1.40
N ILE A 30 -13.06 -0.29 -2.12
CA ILE A 30 -14.34 0.27 -1.66
C ILE A 30 -14.89 -0.44 -0.42
N ALA A 31 -15.77 0.22 0.33
CA ALA A 31 -16.50 -0.41 1.44
C ALA A 31 -17.22 -1.68 0.96
N GLY A 32 -17.23 -2.74 1.78
CA GLY A 32 -17.85 -4.03 1.44
C GLY A 32 -17.02 -4.95 0.54
N SER A 33 -15.82 -4.57 0.12
CA SER A 33 -14.96 -5.43 -0.73
C SER A 33 -14.31 -6.64 -0.01
N GLY A 34 -14.72 -6.94 1.22
CA GLY A 34 -14.15 -8.04 2.01
C GLY A 34 -12.71 -7.81 2.50
N LYS A 35 -12.18 -6.57 2.44
CA LYS A 35 -10.81 -6.25 2.88
C LYS A 35 -10.47 -6.73 4.29
N THR A 36 -11.32 -6.42 5.27
CA THR A 36 -11.07 -6.82 6.65
C THR A 36 -11.01 -8.35 6.77
N GLU A 37 -11.98 -9.05 6.20
CA GLU A 37 -12.03 -10.52 6.30
C GLU A 37 -10.94 -11.22 5.49
N ASN A 38 -10.87 -10.95 4.18
CA ASN A 38 -10.04 -11.69 3.24
C ASN A 38 -8.55 -11.30 3.31
N TYR A 39 -8.23 -10.11 3.85
CA TYR A 39 -6.87 -9.60 3.89
C TYR A 39 -6.39 -9.38 5.31
N PHE A 40 -7.10 -8.60 6.14
CA PHE A 40 -6.63 -8.28 7.50
C PHE A 40 -6.69 -9.50 8.43
N ASN A 41 -7.87 -10.10 8.63
CA ASN A 41 -8.07 -11.28 9.50
C ASN A 41 -7.20 -12.45 9.03
N SER A 42 -7.26 -12.76 7.73
CA SER A 42 -6.39 -13.78 7.14
C SER A 42 -4.90 -13.51 7.38
N LYS A 43 -4.43 -12.26 7.31
CA LYS A 43 -3.01 -11.95 7.50
C LYS A 43 -2.56 -12.12 8.95
N ILE A 44 -3.37 -11.70 9.91
CA ILE A 44 -3.03 -11.82 11.34
C ILE A 44 -3.14 -13.27 11.83
N GLU A 45 -4.08 -14.07 11.31
CA GLU A 45 -4.21 -15.48 11.68
C GLU A 45 -3.02 -16.33 11.24
N ASN A 46 -2.47 -16.02 10.05
CA ASN A 46 -1.37 -16.76 9.44
C ASN A 46 0.03 -16.23 9.82
N TRP A 47 0.13 -15.28 10.76
CA TRP A 47 1.43 -14.80 11.24
C TRP A 47 1.82 -15.50 12.53
N GLU A 48 3.04 -16.04 12.56
CA GLU A 48 3.51 -16.91 13.64
C GLU A 48 4.26 -16.17 14.75
N GLU A 49 4.90 -15.05 14.42
CA GLU A 49 5.71 -14.26 15.36
C GLU A 49 4.84 -13.19 16.06
N LYS A 50 5.46 -12.10 16.53
CA LYS A 50 4.77 -11.04 17.26
C LYS A 50 3.82 -10.25 16.35
N ILE A 51 2.63 -9.94 16.84
CA ILE A 51 1.57 -9.20 16.13
C ILE A 51 1.00 -8.11 17.03
N ILE A 52 0.90 -6.91 16.47
CA ILE A 52 0.06 -5.84 16.98
C ILE A 52 -0.97 -5.53 15.89
N ALA A 53 -2.21 -5.95 16.13
CA ALA A 53 -3.36 -5.65 15.29
C ALA A 53 -4.09 -4.43 15.85
N ILE A 54 -4.54 -3.52 14.98
CA ILE A 54 -5.30 -2.34 15.35
C ILE A 54 -6.59 -2.31 14.54
N SER A 55 -7.74 -2.13 15.20
CA SER A 55 -9.03 -2.04 14.51
C SER A 55 -10.02 -1.11 15.25
N PHE A 56 -10.95 -0.54 14.50
CA PHE A 56 -12.10 0.20 15.02
C PHE A 56 -13.36 -0.66 15.15
N ASN A 57 -13.33 -1.87 14.60
CA ASN A 57 -14.42 -2.80 14.76
C ASN A 57 -14.34 -3.37 16.17
N ASN A 58 -15.44 -3.32 16.93
CA ASN A 58 -15.55 -4.08 18.18
C ASN A 58 -15.51 -5.57 17.84
N MET A 59 -14.29 -6.10 17.72
CA MET A 59 -13.98 -7.48 17.42
C MET A 59 -13.23 -8.08 18.59
N GLU A 60 -13.53 -9.34 18.88
CA GLU A 60 -12.70 -10.17 19.74
C GLU A 60 -12.00 -11.18 18.84
N ILE A 61 -10.70 -11.33 19.03
CA ILE A 61 -9.89 -12.30 18.29
C ILE A 61 -9.35 -13.28 19.32
N GLU A 62 -9.68 -14.55 19.16
CA GLU A 62 -9.25 -15.59 20.09
C GLU A 62 -7.72 -15.61 20.20
N GLY A 63 -7.23 -15.63 21.44
CA GLY A 63 -5.79 -15.65 21.73
C GLY A 63 -5.08 -14.29 21.65
N PHE A 64 -5.78 -13.19 21.33
CA PHE A 64 -5.21 -11.85 21.38
C PHE A 64 -5.47 -11.18 22.75
N LYS A 65 -4.45 -10.52 23.29
CA LYS A 65 -4.62 -9.61 24.42
C LYS A 65 -5.14 -8.26 23.91
N THR A 66 -6.28 -7.83 24.43
CA THR A 66 -6.92 -6.59 23.99
C THR A 66 -6.58 -5.40 24.88
N PHE A 67 -6.28 -4.25 24.26
CA PHE A 67 -6.17 -2.95 24.90
C PHE A 67 -6.97 -1.91 24.11
N HIS A 68 -7.27 -0.77 24.75
CA HIS A 68 -8.02 0.34 24.13
C HIS A 68 -7.11 1.55 23.93
N LEU A 69 -7.04 2.07 22.71
CA LEU A 69 -6.23 3.25 22.37
C LEU A 69 -6.71 4.52 23.07
N GLY A 70 -8.02 4.63 23.31
CA GLY A 70 -8.62 5.73 24.06
C GLY A 70 -8.36 5.70 25.58
N ASN A 71 -7.72 4.66 26.12
CA ASN A 71 -7.43 4.59 27.55
C ASN A 71 -6.26 5.54 27.91
N PRO A 72 -6.48 6.61 28.71
CA PRO A 72 -5.42 7.55 29.07
C PRO A 72 -4.32 6.94 29.95
N ASN A 73 -4.59 5.80 30.59
CA ASN A 73 -3.65 5.07 31.44
C ASN A 73 -3.05 3.85 30.72
N LEU A 74 -3.07 3.82 29.39
CA LEU A 74 -2.49 2.75 28.60
C LEU A 74 -0.98 2.63 28.88
N VAL A 75 -0.56 1.52 29.49
CA VAL A 75 0.85 1.25 29.80
C VAL A 75 1.50 0.62 28.59
N LEU A 76 2.39 1.36 27.92
CA LEU A 76 2.99 0.93 26.65
C LEU A 76 3.83 -0.35 26.82
N ASP A 77 4.66 -0.45 27.87
CA ASP A 77 5.47 -1.64 28.12
C ASP A 77 4.61 -2.92 28.18
N GLU A 78 3.42 -2.84 28.77
CA GLU A 78 2.51 -3.98 28.90
C GLU A 78 2.03 -4.49 27.55
N ILE A 79 1.74 -3.59 26.58
CA ILE A 79 1.36 -3.97 25.21
C ILE A 79 2.43 -4.89 24.62
N PHE A 80 3.69 -4.52 24.77
CA PHE A 80 4.80 -5.24 24.17
C PHE A 80 5.24 -6.48 24.97
N LEU A 81 4.58 -6.85 26.08
CA LEU A 81 4.81 -8.13 26.77
C LEU A 81 4.13 -9.32 26.09
N TYR A 82 3.09 -9.10 25.30
CA TYR A 82 2.31 -10.17 24.67
C TYR A 82 2.73 -10.36 23.21
N ASP A 83 2.64 -11.59 22.71
CA ASP A 83 2.96 -11.91 21.32
C ASP A 83 1.83 -11.55 20.36
N LYS A 84 0.57 -11.63 20.81
CA LYS A 84 -0.62 -11.31 20.02
C LYS A 84 -1.43 -10.24 20.72
N VAL A 85 -1.46 -9.04 20.15
CA VAL A 85 -2.11 -7.87 20.74
C VAL A 85 -3.15 -7.29 19.78
N LEU A 86 -4.32 -6.97 20.31
CA LEU A 86 -5.36 -6.22 19.62
C LEU A 86 -5.55 -4.86 20.30
N LEU A 87 -5.31 -3.78 19.56
CA LEU A 87 -5.57 -2.40 19.99
C LEU A 87 -6.88 -1.93 19.36
N LEU A 88 -7.88 -1.70 20.19
CA LEU A 88 -9.18 -1.20 19.75
C LEU A 88 -9.21 0.33 19.77
N GLY A 89 -9.53 0.93 18.63
CA GLY A 89 -9.96 2.32 18.53
C GLY A 89 -11.45 2.48 18.79
N GLU A 90 -11.88 3.67 19.15
CA GLU A 90 -13.28 3.99 19.45
C GLU A 90 -13.84 5.02 18.45
N LEU A 91 -14.67 4.57 17.51
CA LEU A 91 -15.33 5.46 16.52
C LEU A 91 -16.20 6.55 17.16
N LYS A 92 -16.68 6.32 18.40
CA LYS A 92 -17.51 7.26 19.15
C LYS A 92 -16.71 8.14 20.13
N ALA A 93 -15.44 7.86 20.33
CA ALA A 93 -14.58 8.67 21.19
C ALA A 93 -14.06 9.90 20.44
N ASN A 94 -13.42 10.81 21.18
CA ASN A 94 -12.73 11.94 20.57
C ASN A 94 -11.58 11.39 19.69
N PRO A 95 -11.59 11.64 18.36
CA PRO A 95 -10.54 11.16 17.45
C PRO A 95 -9.13 11.60 17.88
N TYR A 96 -9.03 12.65 18.69
CA TYR A 96 -7.78 13.09 19.30
C TYR A 96 -7.11 12.02 20.15
N TRP A 97 -7.85 11.30 21.00
CA TRP A 97 -7.25 10.33 21.93
C TRP A 97 -6.75 9.08 21.22
N ASP A 98 -7.53 8.53 20.28
CA ASP A 98 -7.07 7.39 19.49
C ASP A 98 -5.85 7.74 18.64
N ASN A 99 -5.82 8.95 18.07
CA ASN A 99 -4.64 9.44 17.36
C ASN A 99 -3.44 9.62 18.29
N ALA A 100 -3.64 10.09 19.53
CA ALA A 100 -2.56 10.20 20.51
C ALA A 100 -2.06 8.81 20.95
N GLY A 101 -2.98 7.89 21.25
CA GLY A 101 -2.68 6.52 21.67
C GLY A 101 -1.89 5.77 20.61
N ILE A 102 -2.34 5.78 19.35
CA ILE A 102 -1.60 5.11 18.28
C ILE A 102 -0.23 5.74 18.06
N LYS A 103 -0.11 7.08 18.10
CA LYS A 103 1.18 7.76 17.98
C LYS A 103 2.13 7.31 19.09
N ASN A 104 1.66 7.26 20.33
CA ASN A 104 2.47 6.81 21.46
C ASN A 104 2.96 5.38 21.28
N VAL A 105 2.09 4.46 20.84
CA VAL A 105 2.46 3.06 20.55
C VAL A 105 3.51 2.99 19.44
N ILE A 106 3.32 3.72 18.34
CA ILE A 106 4.25 3.70 17.19
C ILE A 106 5.59 4.35 17.54
N THR A 107 5.59 5.48 18.25
CA THR A 107 6.81 6.14 18.73
C THR A 107 7.58 5.21 19.67
N TYR A 108 6.90 4.59 20.64
CA TYR A 108 7.53 3.62 21.54
C TYR A 108 8.16 2.45 20.77
N LEU A 109 7.45 1.89 19.77
CA LEU A 109 7.97 0.83 18.92
C LEU A 109 9.24 1.27 18.19
N ILE A 110 9.24 2.46 17.58
CA ILE A 110 10.40 3.01 16.86
C ILE A 110 11.60 3.16 17.81
N GLU A 111 11.37 3.70 19.01
CA GLU A 111 12.42 3.99 20.01
C GLU A 111 13.00 2.73 20.64
N ASN A 112 12.22 1.66 20.75
CA ASN A 112 12.60 0.42 21.42
C ASN A 112 12.82 -0.75 20.44
N ILE A 113 12.91 -0.49 19.13
CA ILE A 113 12.94 -1.56 18.13
C ILE A 113 14.10 -2.54 18.34
N SER A 114 15.23 -2.06 18.85
CA SER A 114 16.43 -2.87 19.16
C SER A 114 16.18 -3.93 20.22
N ASN A 115 15.11 -3.81 21.01
CA ASN A 115 14.74 -4.76 22.05
C ASN A 115 13.93 -5.95 21.52
N PHE A 116 13.52 -5.91 20.24
CA PHE A 116 12.74 -6.97 19.61
C PHE A 116 13.62 -7.80 18.67
N GLU A 117 13.95 -9.03 19.10
CA GLU A 117 14.72 -9.98 18.29
C GLU A 117 13.86 -10.68 17.23
N SER A 118 12.55 -10.83 17.47
CA SER A 118 11.59 -11.42 16.54
C SER A 118 11.00 -10.38 15.57
N LYS A 119 10.50 -10.85 14.43
CA LYS A 119 9.76 -10.03 13.48
C LYS A 119 8.41 -9.64 14.09
N LEU A 120 8.07 -8.37 13.94
CA LEU A 120 6.79 -7.82 14.39
C LEU A 120 5.92 -7.49 13.20
N LEU A 121 4.69 -8.01 13.16
CA LEU A 121 3.65 -7.55 12.26
C LEU A 121 2.80 -6.48 12.94
N LEU A 122 2.82 -5.27 12.39
CA LEU A 122 1.87 -4.22 12.72
C LEU A 122 0.80 -4.16 11.64
N ALA A 123 -0.39 -4.64 11.97
CA ALA A 123 -1.54 -4.62 11.08
C ALA A 123 -2.55 -3.57 11.55
N ILE A 124 -3.00 -2.70 10.65
CA ILE A 124 -4.00 -1.66 10.97
C ILE A 124 -5.17 -1.78 9.99
N ASP A 125 -6.34 -2.13 10.51
CA ASP A 125 -7.60 -2.03 9.78
C ASP A 125 -8.13 -0.60 9.79
N ASP A 126 -8.73 -0.21 8.67
CA ASP A 126 -9.23 1.15 8.44
C ASP A 126 -8.25 2.27 8.83
N PHE A 127 -7.01 2.16 8.35
CA PHE A 127 -5.90 3.08 8.60
C PHE A 127 -6.24 4.56 8.32
N SER A 128 -7.24 4.82 7.49
CA SER A 128 -7.75 6.16 7.18
C SER A 128 -8.19 6.98 8.39
N HIS A 129 -8.50 6.34 9.52
CA HIS A 129 -8.89 7.02 10.76
C HIS A 129 -7.69 7.51 11.60
N TYR A 130 -6.49 7.06 11.27
CA TYR A 130 -5.27 7.44 11.97
C TYR A 130 -4.44 8.43 11.16
N ASN A 131 -3.79 9.35 11.88
CA ASN A 131 -2.87 10.31 11.31
C ASN A 131 -1.50 10.18 11.95
N LEU A 132 -0.57 9.55 11.22
CA LEU A 132 0.84 9.40 11.59
C LEU A 132 1.75 10.38 10.83
N SER A 133 1.23 11.54 10.39
CA SER A 133 1.99 12.51 9.59
C SER A 133 2.96 13.37 10.41
N GLU A 134 2.88 13.32 11.74
CA GLU A 134 3.77 14.06 12.62
C GLU A 134 5.22 13.70 12.34
N LYS A 135 6.09 14.71 12.40
CA LYS A 135 7.49 14.55 12.04
C LYS A 135 8.27 13.96 13.22
N TYR A 136 8.99 12.88 12.93
CA TYR A 136 9.97 12.21 13.77
C TYR A 136 11.23 12.02 12.91
N ASN A 137 12.40 12.46 13.39
CA ASN A 137 13.64 12.45 12.58
C ASN A 137 13.48 13.05 11.17
N ASN A 138 12.78 14.19 11.07
CA ASN A 138 12.47 14.93 9.82
C ASN A 138 11.54 14.22 8.81
N LYS A 139 11.05 13.01 9.11
CA LYS A 139 10.10 12.24 8.29
C LYS A 139 8.81 12.01 9.06
N SER A 140 7.70 11.66 8.41
CA SER A 140 6.49 11.26 9.15
C SER A 140 6.75 10.00 9.99
N LEU A 141 6.01 9.83 11.09
CA LEU A 141 6.03 8.59 11.87
C LEU A 141 5.72 7.38 10.99
N MET A 142 4.79 7.50 10.03
CA MET A 142 4.52 6.45 9.06
C MET A 142 5.77 6.06 8.27
N LEU A 143 6.52 7.02 7.71
CA LEU A 143 7.70 6.71 6.92
C LEU A 143 8.81 6.08 7.78
N ASN A 144 9.05 6.59 9.00
CA ASN A 144 10.01 5.97 9.93
C ASN A 144 9.65 4.51 10.22
N LEU A 145 8.37 4.24 10.49
CA LEU A 145 7.85 2.89 10.74
C LEU A 145 8.07 1.96 9.54
N LEU A 146 7.82 2.43 8.31
CA LEU A 146 8.04 1.65 7.09
C LEU A 146 9.52 1.34 6.84
N GLU A 147 10.45 2.12 7.37
CA GLU A 147 11.90 1.94 7.22
C GLU A 147 12.47 0.88 8.18
N LEU A 148 11.80 0.57 9.29
CA LEU A 148 12.27 -0.40 10.30
C LEU A 148 12.47 -1.81 9.73
N GLU A 149 13.64 -2.41 9.94
CA GLU A 149 14.02 -3.70 9.33
C GLU A 149 13.16 -4.89 9.79
N ASN A 150 12.91 -5.00 11.11
CA ASN A 150 12.19 -6.13 11.71
C ASN A 150 10.68 -5.90 11.84
N VAL A 151 10.15 -4.79 11.30
CA VAL A 151 8.71 -4.47 11.34
C VAL A 151 8.09 -4.67 9.96
N TYR A 152 7.07 -5.51 9.92
CA TYR A 152 6.21 -5.73 8.78
C TYR A 152 4.95 -4.91 8.99
N THR A 153 4.56 -4.12 7.99
CA THR A 153 3.36 -3.30 8.07
C THR A 153 2.28 -3.84 7.14
N PHE A 154 1.04 -3.79 7.61
CA PHE A 154 -0.12 -4.20 6.83
C PHE A 154 -1.27 -3.23 7.07
N PHE A 155 -1.47 -2.30 6.14
CA PHE A 155 -2.48 -1.25 6.28
C PHE A 155 -3.64 -1.50 5.34
N VAL A 156 -4.85 -1.50 5.88
CA VAL A 156 -6.09 -1.54 5.10
C VAL A 156 -6.70 -0.15 5.09
N LEU A 157 -7.12 0.32 3.91
CA LEU A 157 -7.82 1.59 3.77
C LEU A 157 -8.82 1.56 2.61
N GLN A 158 -9.64 2.61 2.49
CA GLN A 158 -10.64 2.67 1.41
C GLN A 158 -10.09 3.25 0.11
N ASP A 159 -9.32 4.34 0.20
CA ASP A 159 -8.82 5.09 -0.95
C ASP A 159 -7.38 5.56 -0.72
N LEU A 160 -6.47 5.14 -1.60
CA LEU A 160 -5.06 5.51 -1.57
C LEU A 160 -4.82 7.03 -1.63
N LYS A 161 -5.75 7.80 -2.22
CA LYS A 161 -5.65 9.26 -2.25
C LYS A 161 -5.58 9.90 -0.86
N GLN A 162 -6.11 9.23 0.16
CA GLN A 162 -6.04 9.71 1.53
C GLN A 162 -4.59 9.77 2.03
N ILE A 163 -3.78 8.76 1.72
CA ILE A 163 -2.34 8.76 2.04
C ILE A 163 -1.67 9.95 1.37
N LYS A 164 -1.91 10.18 0.07
CA LYS A 164 -1.33 11.33 -0.66
C LYS A 164 -1.71 12.68 -0.04
N LYS A 165 -2.94 12.79 0.48
CA LYS A 165 -3.45 14.03 1.08
C LYS A 165 -2.77 14.33 2.43
N ILE A 166 -2.58 13.30 3.25
CA ILE A 166 -2.04 13.40 4.61
C ILE A 166 -0.51 13.47 4.59
N TYR A 167 0.14 12.63 3.79
CA TYR A 167 1.60 12.44 3.76
C TYR A 167 2.22 13.03 2.49
N LYS A 168 1.90 14.29 2.15
CA LYS A 168 2.28 14.89 0.85
C LYS A 168 3.78 14.80 0.55
N ASP A 169 4.60 15.14 1.54
CA ASP A 169 6.06 15.23 1.38
C ASP A 169 6.72 13.84 1.31
N ASP A 170 6.10 12.85 1.94
CA ASP A 170 6.65 11.49 2.10
C ASP A 170 5.93 10.47 1.20
N TYR A 171 4.95 10.91 0.38
CA TYR A 171 4.05 10.02 -0.35
C TYR A 171 4.80 9.12 -1.32
N LYS A 172 5.82 9.66 -2.00
CA LYS A 172 6.59 8.92 -2.99
C LYS A 172 7.33 7.77 -2.32
N GLU A 173 8.06 8.07 -1.24
CA GLU A 173 8.82 7.08 -0.46
C GLU A 173 7.91 6.03 0.17
N ILE A 174 6.74 6.44 0.70
CA ILE A 174 5.74 5.51 1.26
C ILE A 174 5.31 4.48 0.21
N ILE A 175 5.02 4.92 -1.02
CA ILE A 175 4.59 4.03 -2.11
C ILE A 175 5.75 3.15 -2.58
N GLU A 176 6.97 3.69 -2.69
CA GLU A 176 8.16 2.91 -3.09
C GLU A 176 8.52 1.83 -2.07
N LEU A 177 8.33 2.09 -0.78
CA LEU A 177 8.57 1.14 0.30
C LEU A 177 7.43 0.13 0.50
N SER A 178 6.30 0.28 -0.20
CA SER A 178 5.08 -0.51 0.04
C SER A 178 4.63 -1.31 -1.18
N ASN A 179 4.23 -2.56 -0.94
CA ASN A 179 3.44 -3.30 -1.92
C ASN A 179 1.97 -2.88 -1.85
N VAL A 180 1.53 -2.05 -2.79
CA VAL A 180 0.17 -1.50 -2.84
C VAL A 180 -0.75 -2.40 -3.67
N ILE A 181 -1.80 -2.92 -3.04
CA ILE A 181 -2.72 -3.90 -3.64
C ILE A 181 -4.15 -3.33 -3.64
N CYS A 182 -4.77 -3.30 -4.81
CA CYS A 182 -6.19 -2.99 -4.97
C CYS A 182 -7.02 -4.27 -4.78
N THR A 183 -8.12 -4.22 -4.04
CA THR A 183 -9.05 -5.36 -3.94
C THR A 183 -10.07 -5.44 -5.07
N LYS A 184 -10.02 -4.54 -6.05
CA LYS A 184 -10.88 -4.66 -7.23
C LYS A 184 -10.31 -5.73 -8.15
N ASP A 185 -11.17 -6.64 -8.59
CA ASP A 185 -10.81 -7.61 -9.60
C ASP A 185 -10.82 -6.97 -10.98
N TYR A 186 -10.12 -7.58 -11.94
CA TYR A 186 -10.09 -7.10 -13.32
C TYR A 186 -11.50 -6.92 -13.92
N GLN A 187 -12.44 -7.78 -13.52
CA GLN A 187 -13.83 -7.72 -13.98
C GLN A 187 -14.60 -6.50 -13.46
N ASP A 188 -14.13 -5.85 -12.39
CA ASP A 188 -14.75 -4.63 -11.83
C ASP A 188 -14.41 -3.36 -12.63
N TYR A 189 -13.44 -3.45 -13.56
CA TYR A 189 -13.05 -2.32 -14.40
C TYR A 189 -13.94 -2.27 -15.64
N SER A 190 -14.66 -1.16 -15.83
CA SER A 190 -15.60 -0.99 -16.96
C SER A 190 -14.92 -0.98 -18.33
N GLY A 191 -13.61 -0.75 -18.41
CA GLY A 191 -12.88 -0.52 -19.66
C GLY A 191 -13.25 0.80 -20.36
N GLU A 192 -14.18 1.58 -19.82
CA GLU A 192 -14.63 2.84 -20.40
C GLU A 192 -13.88 4.04 -19.80
N LEU A 193 -13.33 4.89 -20.67
CA LEU A 193 -12.67 6.14 -20.28
C LEU A 193 -13.48 7.34 -20.78
N ARG A 194 -14.09 8.10 -19.86
CA ARG A 194 -14.79 9.35 -20.16
C ARG A 194 -13.96 10.54 -19.72
N VAL A 195 -13.49 11.33 -20.66
CA VAL A 195 -12.55 12.44 -20.43
C VAL A 195 -12.96 13.67 -21.23
N ARG A 196 -12.60 14.85 -20.72
CA ARG A 196 -12.76 16.14 -21.42
C ARG A 196 -11.40 16.63 -21.89
N PHE A 197 -11.31 16.98 -23.17
CA PHE A 197 -10.08 17.47 -23.79
C PHE A 197 -10.23 18.93 -24.26
N PRO A 198 -9.14 19.71 -24.33
CA PRO A 198 -9.12 20.94 -25.12
C PRO A 198 -9.53 20.68 -26.57
N LYS A 199 -10.25 21.62 -27.20
CA LYS A 199 -10.75 21.46 -28.57
C LYS A 199 -9.64 21.22 -29.59
N SER A 200 -8.50 21.87 -29.42
CA SER A 200 -7.31 21.68 -30.27
C SER A 200 -6.80 20.25 -30.21
N LEU A 201 -6.58 19.72 -29.00
CA LEU A 201 -6.10 18.34 -28.81
C LEU A 201 -7.09 17.32 -29.39
N HIS A 202 -8.39 17.51 -29.17
CA HIS A 202 -9.40 16.63 -29.75
C HIS A 202 -9.36 16.63 -31.28
N ARG A 203 -9.25 17.82 -31.91
CA ARG A 203 -9.11 17.95 -33.37
C ARG A 203 -7.88 17.20 -33.87
N ASP A 204 -6.72 17.43 -33.26
CA ASP A 204 -5.45 16.86 -33.72
C ASP A 204 -5.45 15.32 -33.60
N LEU A 205 -6.04 14.77 -32.52
CA LEU A 205 -6.23 13.32 -32.37
C LEU A 205 -7.22 12.76 -33.40
N LYS A 206 -8.33 13.46 -33.65
CA LYS A 206 -9.37 13.01 -34.58
C LYS A 206 -8.89 13.01 -36.02
N GLU A 207 -8.24 14.08 -36.47
CA GLU A 207 -7.70 14.17 -37.84
C GLU A 207 -6.62 13.12 -38.10
N THR A 208 -5.80 12.81 -37.09
CA THR A 208 -4.79 11.74 -37.23
C THR A 208 -5.43 10.36 -37.29
N ALA A 209 -6.42 10.08 -36.44
CA ALA A 209 -7.18 8.83 -36.50
C ALA A 209 -7.87 8.64 -37.87
N ASP A 210 -8.45 9.71 -38.42
CA ASP A 210 -9.09 9.69 -39.74
C ASP A 210 -8.08 9.42 -40.86
N LYS A 211 -6.86 9.99 -40.79
CA LYS A 211 -5.76 9.70 -41.73
C LYS A 211 -5.28 8.26 -41.64
N GLU A 212 -5.28 7.67 -40.44
CA GLU A 212 -4.94 6.26 -40.22
C GLU A 212 -6.08 5.29 -40.55
N GLY A 213 -7.29 5.81 -40.84
CA GLY A 213 -8.46 4.99 -41.18
C GLY A 213 -9.04 4.21 -40.01
N ILE A 214 -8.84 4.67 -38.77
CA ILE A 214 -9.30 4.02 -37.55
C ILE A 214 -10.15 4.96 -36.70
N SER A 215 -10.92 4.39 -35.76
CA SER A 215 -11.69 5.21 -34.82
C SER A 215 -10.78 5.98 -33.86
N LEU A 216 -11.26 7.14 -33.38
CA LEU A 216 -10.55 7.93 -32.37
C LEU A 216 -10.22 7.10 -31.12
N ASN A 217 -11.13 6.22 -30.68
CA ASN A 217 -10.91 5.36 -29.52
C ASN A 217 -9.76 4.36 -29.76
N GLN A 218 -9.71 3.72 -30.93
CA GLN A 218 -8.61 2.82 -31.29
C GLN A 218 -7.29 3.56 -31.34
N TYR A 219 -7.28 4.77 -31.92
CA TYR A 219 -6.08 5.59 -31.98
C TYR A 219 -5.59 5.99 -30.58
N ILE A 220 -6.48 6.39 -29.69
CA ILE A 220 -6.14 6.69 -28.28
C ILE A 220 -5.56 5.45 -27.59
N VAL A 221 -6.19 4.28 -27.75
CA VAL A 221 -5.68 3.01 -27.17
C VAL A 221 -4.28 2.68 -27.70
N TYR A 222 -4.05 2.85 -29.00
CA TYR A 222 -2.74 2.67 -29.63
C TYR A 222 -1.68 3.61 -29.01
N LEU A 223 -1.98 4.91 -28.90
CA LEU A 223 -1.07 5.89 -28.30
C LEU A 223 -0.74 5.55 -26.84
N LEU A 224 -1.74 5.16 -26.05
CA LEU A 224 -1.57 4.76 -24.65
C LEU A 224 -0.68 3.51 -24.55
N THR A 225 -0.97 2.48 -25.34
CA THR A 225 -0.22 1.22 -25.34
C THR A 225 1.24 1.46 -25.72
N LYS A 226 1.47 2.23 -26.78
CA LYS A 226 2.81 2.59 -27.25
C LYS A 226 3.63 3.34 -26.19
N THR A 227 2.98 4.24 -25.44
CA THR A 227 3.64 5.01 -24.38
C THR A 227 4.02 4.11 -23.20
N LEU A 228 3.09 3.26 -22.74
CA LEU A 228 3.34 2.31 -21.65
C LEU A 228 4.44 1.30 -21.99
N GLU A 229 4.48 0.81 -23.23
CA GLU A 229 5.56 -0.08 -23.69
C GLU A 229 6.93 0.60 -23.68
N LYS A 230 6.99 1.90 -23.95
CA LYS A 230 8.24 2.67 -23.92
C LYS A 230 8.73 2.83 -22.49
N GLU A 231 7.85 3.24 -21.57
CA GLU A 231 8.16 3.37 -20.14
C GLU A 231 8.64 2.04 -19.54
N ASN A 232 7.94 0.94 -19.81
CA ASN A 232 8.35 -0.38 -19.33
C ASN A 232 9.73 -0.82 -19.84
N ARG A 233 10.08 -0.47 -21.09
CA ARG A 233 11.41 -0.76 -21.65
C ARG A 233 12.50 0.08 -20.97
N GLU A 234 12.23 1.36 -20.71
CA GLU A 234 13.15 2.26 -20.01
C GLU A 234 13.39 1.81 -18.57
N GLU A 235 12.34 1.44 -17.82
CA GLU A 235 12.48 0.91 -16.46
C GLU A 235 13.29 -0.40 -16.42
N LYS A 236 13.03 -1.31 -17.36
CA LYS A 236 13.77 -2.57 -17.47
C LYS A 236 15.25 -2.31 -17.74
N PHE A 237 15.56 -1.38 -18.64
CA PHE A 237 16.93 -0.98 -18.96
C PHE A 237 17.66 -0.37 -17.75
N ILE A 238 17.00 0.52 -16.99
CA ILE A 238 17.58 1.10 -15.76
C ILE A 238 17.87 0.01 -14.72
N LYS A 239 16.95 -0.94 -14.51
CA LYS A 239 17.15 -2.06 -13.58
C LYS A 239 18.33 -2.93 -14.00
N GLU A 240 18.44 -3.28 -15.28
CA GLU A 240 19.56 -4.09 -15.80
C GLU A 240 20.90 -3.37 -15.60
N ARG A 241 20.96 -2.05 -15.83
CA ARG A 241 22.16 -1.23 -15.61
C ARG A 241 22.57 -1.15 -14.14
N ASN A 242 21.61 -0.91 -13.24
CA ASN A 242 21.89 -0.83 -11.81
C ASN A 242 22.35 -2.19 -11.24
N ILE A 243 21.83 -3.30 -11.77
CA ILE A 243 22.30 -4.64 -11.42
C ILE A 243 23.76 -4.83 -11.85
N GLN A 244 24.13 -4.41 -13.07
CA GLN A 244 25.51 -4.49 -13.57
C GLN A 244 26.47 -3.65 -12.72
N GLU A 245 26.10 -2.41 -12.36
CA GLU A 245 26.91 -1.55 -11.50
C GLU A 245 27.14 -2.18 -10.11
N ILE A 246 26.13 -2.84 -9.52
CA ILE A 246 26.28 -3.58 -8.25
C ILE A 246 27.24 -4.76 -8.35
N TYR A 247 27.33 -5.42 -9.51
CA TYR A 247 28.26 -6.53 -9.73
C TYR A 247 29.69 -6.05 -9.99
N GLU A 248 29.86 -4.89 -10.61
CA GLU A 248 31.17 -4.27 -10.86
C GLU A 248 31.80 -3.69 -9.59
N ASP A 249 31.00 -3.18 -8.64
CA ASP A 249 31.48 -2.62 -7.36
C ASP A 249 31.86 -3.69 -6.31
N LYS A 250 31.61 -4.97 -6.62
CA LYS A 250 31.93 -6.14 -5.78
C LYS A 250 33.10 -7.00 -6.30
N GLY A 251 33.72 -6.62 -7.43
CA GLY A 251 34.89 -7.27 -8.01
C GLY A 251 36.17 -6.50 -7.73
#